data_AF-A0A849DJH6-F1
#
_entry.id   AF-A0A849DJH6-F1
#
_cell.length_a   1.000
_cell.length_b   1.000
_cell.length_c   1.000
_cell.angle_alpha   90.00
_cell.angle_beta   90.00
_cell.angle_gamma   90.00
#
_symmetry.space_group_name_H-M   'P 1'
#
loop_
_entity.id
_entity.type
_entity.pdbx_description
1 polymer ?
#
loop_
_entity_poly.entity_id
_entity_poly.type
_entity_poly.pdbx_seq_one_letter_code
_entity_poly.pdbx_strand_id
1 'polypeptide(L)'
;MRGGFLRGGAGPSIATRVEFVDSQREEHGVQPVLRALEGTPAQIAPSTYYAVKTRPPSACAIRDGELTERIERVHADNYDVYGARKVWHELNRQGVNVARCTVERLMRAAGLRGLLRDKSPRTTRPAPETGRPGALVRRDFTAAGPNQLWVADVKCRRGHLRSYADQQTMPTGPEISSVGAAFGLGRSA
;
A
#
# COMPACT_ATOMS: atom_id res chain seq x y z
N MET A 1 -52.08 7.61 -32.56
CA MET A 1 -51.26 6.96 -33.60
C MET A 1 -49.84 6.80 -33.07
N ARG A 2 -49.25 5.63 -33.34
CA ARG A 2 -47.99 5.00 -32.87
C ARG A 2 -46.93 5.86 -32.14
N GLY A 3 -46.42 5.31 -31.04
CA GLY A 3 -45.13 5.70 -30.44
C GLY A 3 -44.62 4.60 -29.52
N GLY A 4 -44.16 3.50 -30.11
CA GLY A 4 -43.68 2.31 -29.40
C GLY A 4 -42.50 2.62 -28.49
N PHE A 5 -42.73 2.47 -27.19
CA PHE A 5 -41.71 2.43 -26.16
C PHE A 5 -41.04 1.05 -26.17
N LEU A 6 -40.28 0.76 -27.22
CA LEU A 6 -39.45 -0.45 -27.28
C LEU A 6 -38.00 -0.04 -27.42
N ARG A 7 -37.19 -0.57 -26.50
CA ARG A 7 -35.75 -0.39 -26.37
C ARG A 7 -35.07 -0.60 -27.72
N GLY A 8 -34.81 0.49 -28.44
CA GLY A 8 -33.74 0.51 -29.43
C GLY A 8 -32.45 0.21 -28.68
N GLY A 9 -31.64 -0.73 -29.19
CA GLY A 9 -30.31 -0.98 -28.65
C GLY A 9 -29.56 0.34 -28.43
N ALA A 10 -28.73 0.41 -27.39
CA ALA A 10 -28.00 1.63 -27.05
C ALA A 10 -27.25 2.12 -28.29
N GLY A 11 -27.82 3.13 -28.97
CA GLY A 11 -27.18 3.74 -30.12
C GLY A 11 -25.83 4.32 -29.70
N PRO A 12 -24.94 4.62 -30.67
CA PRO A 12 -23.64 5.20 -30.38
C PRO A 12 -23.79 6.45 -29.49
N SER A 13 -22.82 6.69 -28.62
CA SER A 13 -22.85 7.84 -27.71
C SER A 13 -22.95 9.16 -28.49
N ILE A 14 -23.55 10.20 -27.91
CA ILE A 14 -23.63 11.52 -28.57
C ILE A 14 -22.23 12.02 -28.94
N ALA A 15 -21.22 11.78 -28.09
CA ALA A 15 -19.84 12.12 -28.36
C ALA A 15 -19.32 11.42 -29.63
N THR A 16 -19.50 10.11 -29.75
CA THR A 16 -19.10 9.33 -30.93
C THR A 16 -19.77 9.83 -32.21
N ARG A 17 -21.05 10.20 -32.13
CA ARG A 17 -21.76 10.75 -33.29
C ARG A 17 -21.23 12.13 -33.68
N VAL A 18 -20.92 12.99 -32.71
CA VAL A 18 -20.33 14.32 -32.95
C VAL A 18 -18.91 14.19 -33.53
N GLU A 19 -18.10 13.25 -33.03
CA GLU A 19 -16.76 12.94 -33.59
C GLU A 19 -16.83 12.49 -35.05
N PHE A 20 -17.81 11.63 -35.40
CA PHE A 20 -18.04 11.22 -36.78
C PHE A 20 -18.42 12.40 -37.68
N VAL A 21 -19.32 13.27 -37.22
CA VAL A 21 -19.67 14.48 -37.99
C VAL A 21 -18.45 15.41 -38.13
N ASP A 22 -17.63 15.52 -37.08
CA ASP A 22 -16.42 16.32 -37.10
C ASP A 22 -15.33 15.78 -38.04
N SER A 23 -15.22 14.46 -38.23
CA SER A 23 -14.26 13.87 -39.17
C SER A 23 -14.67 14.01 -40.63
N GLN A 24 -15.97 14.15 -40.90
CA GLN A 24 -16.53 14.26 -42.26
C GLN A 24 -16.83 15.70 -42.69
N ARG A 25 -16.71 16.68 -41.76
CA ARG A 25 -17.08 18.08 -42.03
C ARG A 25 -16.20 18.73 -43.10
N GLU A 26 -14.93 18.33 -43.22
CA GLU A 26 -13.96 18.94 -44.12
C GLU A 26 -14.22 18.57 -45.59
N GLU A 27 -14.71 17.35 -45.83
CA GLU A 27 -14.97 16.84 -47.18
C GLU A 27 -16.41 17.12 -47.66
N HIS A 28 -17.39 17.02 -46.76
CA HIS A 28 -18.81 17.03 -47.16
C HIS A 28 -19.62 18.14 -46.49
N GLY A 29 -19.07 18.86 -45.50
CA GLY A 29 -19.82 19.81 -44.69
C GLY A 29 -20.80 19.15 -43.71
N VAL A 30 -21.24 19.89 -42.71
CA VAL A 30 -22.02 19.35 -41.58
C VAL A 30 -23.44 18.92 -41.99
N GLN A 31 -24.15 19.75 -42.77
CA GLN A 31 -25.56 19.52 -43.12
C GLN A 31 -25.78 18.27 -43.99
N PRO A 32 -24.95 17.98 -45.03
CA PRO A 32 -25.08 16.75 -45.82
C PRO A 32 -24.87 15.48 -44.98
N VAL A 33 -23.90 15.51 -44.07
CA VAL A 33 -23.62 14.38 -43.16
C VAL A 33 -24.78 14.15 -42.20
N LEU A 34 -25.34 15.21 -41.60
CA LEU A 34 -26.51 15.08 -40.73
C LEU A 34 -27.73 14.51 -41.46
N ARG A 35 -27.97 14.93 -42.71
CA ARG A 35 -29.04 14.39 -43.56
C ARG A 35 -28.82 12.91 -43.87
N ALA A 36 -27.59 12.50 -44.15
CA ALA A 36 -27.25 11.09 -44.40
C ALA A 36 -27.44 10.19 -43.17
N LEU A 37 -27.37 10.75 -41.96
CA LEU A 37 -27.58 10.04 -40.70
C LEU A 37 -29.05 9.93 -40.29
N GLU A 38 -29.97 10.63 -40.97
CA GLU A 38 -31.41 10.52 -40.70
C GLU A 38 -31.91 9.09 -40.95
N GLY A 39 -32.70 8.56 -40.01
CA GLY A 39 -33.21 7.17 -40.09
C GLY A 39 -32.23 6.09 -39.66
N THR A 40 -30.99 6.44 -39.33
CA THR A 40 -30.00 5.51 -38.75
C THR A 40 -30.02 5.57 -37.22
N PRO A 41 -29.50 4.54 -36.50
CA PRO A 41 -29.35 4.60 -35.04
C PRO A 41 -28.38 5.71 -34.55
N ALA A 42 -27.63 6.34 -35.46
CA ALA A 42 -26.69 7.41 -35.18
C ALA A 42 -27.27 8.81 -35.48
N GLN A 43 -28.59 8.95 -35.63
CA GLN A 43 -29.23 10.25 -35.88
C GLN A 43 -28.90 11.29 -34.79
N ILE A 44 -28.54 12.51 -35.22
CA ILE A 44 -28.35 13.67 -34.35
C ILE A 44 -29.15 14.84 -34.91
N ALA A 45 -29.85 15.59 -34.05
CA ALA A 45 -30.46 16.85 -34.45
C ALA A 45 -29.38 17.94 -34.67
N PRO A 46 -29.50 18.81 -35.70
CA PRO A 46 -28.55 19.91 -35.91
C PRO A 46 -28.37 20.80 -34.68
N SER A 47 -29.47 21.09 -33.97
CA SER A 47 -29.45 21.86 -32.72
C SER A 47 -28.57 21.21 -31.65
N THR A 48 -28.60 19.88 -31.53
CA THR A 48 -27.75 19.14 -30.60
C THR A 48 -26.27 19.22 -31.00
N TYR A 49 -25.94 19.10 -32.28
CA TYR A 49 -24.55 19.23 -32.76
C TYR A 49 -23.97 20.61 -32.42
N TYR A 50 -24.67 21.68 -32.80
CA TYR A 50 -24.23 23.04 -32.51
C TYR A 50 -24.28 23.37 -31.03
N ALA A 51 -25.25 22.86 -30.27
CA ALA A 51 -25.28 23.01 -28.82
C ALA A 51 -24.04 22.38 -28.18
N VAL A 52 -23.63 21.17 -28.57
CA VAL A 52 -22.41 20.55 -28.04
C VAL A 52 -21.16 21.38 -28.36
N LYS A 53 -21.07 21.98 -29.56
CA LYS A 53 -19.94 22.85 -29.94
C LYS A 53 -19.92 24.20 -29.22
N THR A 54 -21.08 24.78 -28.95
CA THR A 54 -21.20 26.15 -28.42
C THR A 54 -21.41 26.21 -26.91
N ARG A 55 -21.73 25.08 -26.27
CA ARG A 55 -22.06 25.05 -24.84
C ARG A 55 -20.85 25.51 -24.03
N PRO A 56 -20.97 26.61 -23.27
CA PRO A 56 -19.90 27.00 -22.36
C PRO A 56 -19.71 25.92 -21.30
N PRO A 57 -18.47 25.76 -20.77
CA PRO A 57 -18.23 24.83 -19.68
C PRO A 57 -19.16 25.16 -18.51
N SER A 58 -19.75 24.12 -17.91
CA SER A 58 -20.62 24.31 -16.75
C SER A 58 -19.87 24.99 -15.61
N ALA A 59 -20.56 25.75 -14.76
CA ALA A 59 -19.94 26.39 -13.60
C ALA A 59 -19.20 25.38 -12.67
N CYS A 60 -19.66 24.13 -12.63
CA CYS A 60 -18.94 23.05 -11.95
C CYS A 60 -17.63 22.67 -12.65
N ALA A 61 -17.62 22.62 -13.99
CA ALA A 61 -16.42 22.31 -14.76
C ALA A 61 -15.35 23.41 -14.62
N ILE A 62 -15.77 24.68 -14.56
CA ILE A 62 -14.86 25.81 -14.30
C ILE A 62 -14.23 25.68 -12.92
N ARG A 63 -15.04 25.50 -11.87
CA ARG A 63 -14.55 25.28 -10.50
C ARG A 63 -13.67 24.05 -10.36
N ASP A 64 -14.02 22.96 -11.03
CA ASP A 64 -13.23 21.73 -11.06
C ASP A 64 -11.87 21.96 -11.75
N GLY A 65 -11.82 22.79 -12.81
CA GLY A 65 -10.58 23.21 -13.47
C GLY A 65 -9.66 23.99 -12.54
N GLU A 66 -10.18 25.06 -11.91
CA GLU A 66 -9.44 25.87 -10.93
C GLU A 66 -8.90 25.02 -9.76
N LEU A 67 -9.74 24.08 -9.29
CA LEU A 67 -9.35 23.17 -8.22
C LEU A 67 -8.28 22.17 -8.67
N THR A 68 -8.33 21.70 -9.92
CA THR A 68 -7.33 20.80 -10.50
C THR A 68 -5.97 21.47 -10.58
N GLU A 69 -5.90 22.72 -11.05
CA GLU A 69 -4.65 23.51 -11.08
C GLU A 69 -4.06 23.71 -9.68
N ARG A 70 -4.91 23.86 -8.66
CA ARG A 70 -4.44 23.97 -7.28
C ARG A 70 -3.95 22.65 -6.72
N ILE A 71 -4.62 21.54 -7.07
CA ILE A 71 -4.19 20.19 -6.72
C ILE A 71 -2.83 19.87 -7.35
N GLU A 72 -2.63 20.20 -8.62
CA GLU A 72 -1.36 20.01 -9.34
C GLU A 72 -0.22 20.77 -8.69
N ARG A 73 -0.42 22.04 -8.35
CA ARG A 73 0.57 22.84 -7.61
C ARG A 73 0.96 22.20 -6.29
N VAL A 74 -0.04 21.84 -5.46
CA VAL A 74 0.21 21.18 -4.18
C VAL A 74 0.92 19.83 -4.36
N HIS A 75 0.59 19.08 -5.40
CA HIS A 75 1.23 17.79 -5.68
C HIS A 75 2.70 17.96 -6.09
N ALA A 76 2.98 18.90 -6.98
CA ALA A 76 4.33 19.26 -7.40
C ALA A 76 5.20 19.81 -6.26
N ASP A 77 4.65 20.71 -5.43
CA ASP A 77 5.32 21.27 -4.25
C ASP A 77 5.74 20.19 -3.24
N ASN A 78 5.04 19.05 -3.23
CA ASN A 78 5.29 17.92 -2.33
C ASN A 78 6.02 16.75 -3.03
N TYR A 79 6.79 17.05 -4.09
CA TYR A 79 7.63 16.10 -4.83
C TYR A 79 6.87 14.87 -5.36
N ASP A 80 5.61 15.05 -5.75
CA ASP A 80 4.73 14.00 -6.24
C ASP A 80 4.43 12.86 -5.23
N VAL A 81 4.87 13.00 -3.98
CA VAL A 81 4.72 11.96 -2.95
C VAL A 81 3.28 11.89 -2.45
N TYR A 82 2.54 12.98 -2.53
CA TYR A 82 1.23 13.08 -1.91
C TYR A 82 0.14 12.40 -2.75
N GLY A 83 -0.49 11.39 -2.17
CA GLY A 83 -1.74 10.84 -2.69
C GLY A 83 -2.96 11.68 -2.29
N ALA A 84 -4.13 11.33 -2.83
CA ALA A 84 -5.37 12.08 -2.65
C ALA A 84 -5.73 12.43 -1.20
N ARG A 85 -5.48 11.53 -0.25
CA ARG A 85 -5.75 11.82 1.18
C ARG A 85 -4.86 12.93 1.73
N LYS A 86 -3.57 12.95 1.35
CA LYS A 86 -2.61 13.96 1.81
C LYS A 86 -2.86 15.30 1.15
N VAL A 87 -3.12 15.29 -0.16
CA VAL A 87 -3.51 16.51 -0.91
C VAL A 87 -4.79 17.12 -0.32
N TRP A 88 -5.79 16.30 -0.01
CA TRP A 88 -7.02 16.77 0.64
C TRP A 88 -6.76 17.45 1.99
N HIS A 89 -5.90 16.87 2.84
CA HIS A 89 -5.52 17.51 4.11
C HIS A 89 -4.78 18.83 3.89
N GLU A 90 -3.91 18.90 2.89
CA GLU A 90 -3.16 20.11 2.57
C GLU A 90 -4.07 21.22 2.03
N LEU A 91 -5.01 20.89 1.15
CA LEU A 91 -6.03 21.82 0.68
C LEU A 91 -6.89 22.36 1.83
N ASN A 92 -7.25 21.50 2.79
CA ASN A 92 -8.01 21.92 3.97
C ASN A 92 -7.19 22.85 4.89
N ARG A 93 -5.88 22.66 5.00
CA ARG A 93 -4.97 23.58 5.72
C ARG A 93 -4.88 24.94 5.05
N GLN A 94 -4.94 24.97 3.72
CA GLN A 94 -4.98 26.19 2.92
C GLN A 94 -6.36 26.87 2.89
N GLY A 95 -7.35 26.35 3.63
CA GLY A 95 -8.69 26.92 3.74
C GLY A 95 -9.63 26.57 2.59
N VAL A 96 -9.28 25.64 1.70
CA VAL A 96 -10.15 25.20 0.61
C VAL A 96 -10.99 24.02 1.07
N ASN A 97 -12.26 24.27 1.39
CA ASN A 97 -13.17 23.21 1.82
C ASN A 97 -13.68 22.41 0.62
N VAL A 98 -13.14 21.20 0.45
CA VAL A 98 -13.51 20.29 -0.64
C VAL A 98 -13.79 18.91 -0.07
N ALA A 99 -14.83 18.26 -0.59
CA ALA A 99 -15.08 16.87 -0.30
C ALA A 99 -13.92 15.98 -0.79
N ARG A 100 -13.52 15.01 0.03
CA ARG A 100 -12.45 14.06 -0.31
C ARG A 100 -12.69 13.35 -1.65
N CYS A 101 -13.94 12.97 -1.94
CA CYS A 101 -14.30 12.30 -3.18
C CYS A 101 -14.06 13.16 -4.43
N THR A 102 -14.18 14.49 -4.32
CA THR A 102 -13.89 15.42 -5.41
C THR A 102 -12.39 15.45 -5.69
N VAL A 103 -11.55 15.52 -4.66
CA VAL A 103 -10.09 15.47 -4.82
C VAL A 103 -9.66 14.16 -5.46
N GLU A 104 -10.20 13.02 -4.99
CA GLU A 104 -9.92 11.71 -5.57
C GLU A 104 -10.35 11.62 -7.05
N ARG A 105 -11.52 12.16 -7.40
CA ARG A 105 -12.02 12.21 -8.79
C ARG A 105 -11.11 13.06 -9.67
N LEU A 106 -10.74 14.26 -9.22
CA LEU A 106 -9.91 15.19 -10.01
C LEU A 106 -8.49 14.68 -10.18
N MET A 107 -7.87 14.12 -9.13
CA MET A 107 -6.56 13.48 -9.26
C MET A 107 -6.56 12.31 -10.23
N ARG A 108 -7.63 11.51 -10.26
CA ARG A 108 -7.77 10.42 -11.27
C ARG A 108 -7.90 10.97 -12.69
N ALA A 109 -8.68 12.05 -12.88
CA ALA A 109 -8.85 12.68 -14.18
C ALA A 109 -7.53 13.31 -14.69
N ALA A 110 -6.74 13.90 -13.80
CA ALA A 110 -5.43 14.48 -14.10
C ALA A 110 -4.28 13.43 -14.16
N GLY A 111 -4.56 12.16 -13.82
CA GLY A 111 -3.54 11.10 -13.82
C GLY A 111 -2.54 11.15 -12.65
N LEU A 112 -2.74 12.05 -11.68
CA LEU A 112 -1.87 12.22 -10.52
C LEU A 112 -2.01 11.05 -9.55
N ARG A 113 -0.88 10.47 -9.16
CA ARG A 113 -0.80 9.40 -8.17
C ARG A 113 0.26 9.74 -7.15
N GLY A 114 -0.01 9.44 -5.88
CA GLY A 114 1.01 9.51 -4.85
C GLY A 114 2.00 8.35 -5.02
N LEU A 115 3.28 8.62 -4.82
CA LEU A 115 4.30 7.57 -4.75
C LEU A 115 3.98 6.60 -3.61
N LEU A 116 3.81 5.32 -3.96
CA LEU A 116 3.77 4.25 -2.98
C LEU A 116 5.21 3.90 -2.61
N ARG A 117 5.51 3.83 -1.32
CA ARG A 117 6.80 3.34 -0.85
C ARG A 117 6.84 1.84 -1.14
N ASP A 118 7.67 1.43 -2.11
CA ASP A 118 7.90 0.02 -2.35
C ASP A 118 8.33 -0.67 -1.06
N LYS A 119 7.89 -1.92 -0.89
CA LYS A 119 8.39 -2.74 0.21
C LYS A 119 9.90 -2.80 0.04
N SER A 120 10.63 -2.28 1.03
CA SER A 120 12.09 -2.33 1.06
C SER A 120 12.54 -3.74 0.68
N PRO A 121 13.54 -3.89 -0.20
CA PRO A 121 14.03 -5.23 -0.56
C PRO A 121 14.37 -5.97 0.73
N ARG A 122 14.00 -7.24 0.80
CA ARG A 122 14.34 -8.11 1.93
C ARG A 122 15.85 -8.35 1.88
N THR A 123 16.64 -7.44 2.44
CA THR A 123 18.10 -7.44 2.36
C THR A 123 18.75 -8.63 3.07
N THR A 124 18.01 -9.37 3.91
CA THR A 124 18.60 -10.44 4.72
C THR A 124 17.80 -11.75 4.59
N ARG A 125 18.38 -12.69 3.84
CA ARG A 125 18.09 -14.12 3.95
C ARG A 125 18.74 -14.60 5.25
N PRO A 126 18.02 -15.26 6.18
CA PRO A 126 18.64 -15.79 7.39
C PRO A 126 19.77 -16.74 7.02
N ALA A 127 20.92 -16.61 7.68
CA ALA A 127 21.99 -17.59 7.59
C ALA A 127 21.46 -18.95 8.07
N PRO A 128 21.87 -20.07 7.45
CA PRO A 128 21.50 -21.39 7.92
C PRO A 128 21.89 -21.55 9.39
N GLU A 129 20.93 -21.97 10.23
CA GLU A 129 21.12 -22.12 11.66
C GLU A 129 22.32 -23.06 11.92
N THR A 130 23.45 -22.48 12.30
CA THR A 130 24.63 -23.28 12.64
C THR A 130 24.62 -23.49 14.15
N GLY A 131 24.48 -24.75 14.57
CA GLY A 131 24.77 -25.23 15.92
C GLY A 131 24.02 -24.55 17.06
N ARG A 132 22.69 -24.69 17.13
CA ARG A 132 21.98 -24.41 18.38
C ARG A 132 22.47 -25.41 19.44
N PRO A 133 22.97 -24.97 20.61
CA PRO A 133 23.35 -25.89 21.69
C PRO A 133 22.13 -26.74 22.07
N GLY A 134 22.36 -28.05 22.24
CA GLY A 134 21.29 -29.01 22.51
C GLY A 134 20.49 -28.62 23.75
N ALA A 135 19.16 -28.64 23.65
CA ALA A 135 18.28 -28.39 24.78
C ALA A 135 18.37 -29.55 25.78
N LEU A 136 19.28 -29.46 26.75
CA LEU A 136 19.54 -30.50 27.75
C LEU A 136 18.28 -30.87 28.56
N VAL A 137 17.41 -29.89 28.77
CA VAL A 137 16.20 -30.02 29.59
C VAL A 137 15.01 -30.57 28.78
N ARG A 138 15.13 -30.73 27.46
CA ARG A 138 14.07 -31.27 26.57
C ARG A 138 12.65 -30.75 26.83
N ARG A 139 12.52 -29.52 27.35
CA ARG A 139 11.26 -28.88 27.77
C ARG A 139 10.53 -29.54 28.95
N ASP A 140 11.20 -30.38 29.75
CA ASP A 140 10.69 -30.81 31.05
C ASP A 140 11.15 -29.84 32.13
N PHE A 141 10.21 -29.05 32.65
CA PHE A 141 10.47 -28.04 33.68
C PHE A 141 10.16 -28.52 35.09
N THR A 142 9.96 -29.83 35.27
CA THR A 142 9.64 -30.44 36.55
C THR A 142 10.92 -30.65 37.37
N ALA A 143 10.95 -30.13 38.60
CA ALA A 143 12.06 -30.31 39.54
C ALA A 143 11.54 -30.84 40.87
N ALA A 144 12.26 -31.80 41.48
CA ALA A 144 11.86 -32.44 42.74
C ALA A 144 12.16 -31.56 43.97
N GLY A 145 13.00 -30.54 43.82
CA GLY A 145 13.33 -29.58 44.86
C GLY A 145 13.93 -28.27 44.31
N PRO A 146 14.05 -27.24 45.16
CA PRO A 146 14.63 -25.96 44.76
C PRO A 146 16.11 -26.09 44.33
N ASN A 147 16.59 -25.18 43.48
CA ASN A 147 17.95 -25.12 42.91
C ASN A 147 18.39 -26.27 41.98
N GLN A 148 17.48 -27.14 41.53
CA GLN A 148 17.82 -28.23 40.59
C GLN A 148 17.69 -27.85 39.11
N LEU A 149 16.83 -26.88 38.76
CA LEU A 149 16.66 -26.39 37.39
C LEU A 149 16.60 -24.87 37.39
N TRP A 150 17.46 -24.25 36.58
CA TRP A 150 17.55 -22.80 36.44
C TRP A 150 17.12 -22.41 35.03
N VAL A 151 15.99 -21.70 34.91
CA VAL A 151 15.46 -21.23 33.63
C VAL A 151 15.76 -19.74 33.50
N ALA A 152 16.45 -19.37 32.42
CA ALA A 152 16.67 -17.98 32.05
C ALA A 152 16.11 -17.72 30.64
N ASP A 153 15.39 -16.62 30.48
CA ASP A 153 15.02 -16.12 29.15
C ASP A 153 16.19 -15.28 28.61
N VAL A 154 16.79 -15.73 27.51
CA VAL A 154 17.84 -14.98 26.83
C VAL A 154 17.20 -14.18 25.71
N LYS A 155 16.88 -12.91 25.99
CA LYS A 155 16.44 -11.96 24.96
C LYS A 155 17.61 -11.65 24.02
N CYS A 156 17.62 -12.25 22.84
CA CYS A 156 18.60 -11.95 21.80
C CYS A 156 18.43 -10.49 21.32
N ARG A 157 19.27 -9.58 21.83
CA ARG A 157 19.52 -8.30 21.17
C ARG A 157 20.43 -8.58 19.98
N ARG A 158 19.89 -8.44 18.78
CA ARG A 158 20.56 -8.81 17.53
C ARG A 158 21.58 -7.73 17.15
N GLY A 159 22.78 -7.84 17.72
CA GLY A 159 23.93 -7.02 17.40
C GLY A 159 25.13 -7.51 18.21
N HIS A 160 26.10 -8.09 17.49
CA HIS A 160 27.40 -8.54 17.99
C HIS A 160 27.45 -9.96 18.60
N LEU A 161 27.66 -10.98 17.76
CA LEU A 161 28.38 -12.19 18.22
C LEU A 161 29.85 -11.78 18.34
N ARG A 162 30.29 -11.41 19.54
CA ARG A 162 31.70 -11.54 19.89
C ARG A 162 31.89 -12.99 20.31
N SER A 163 32.59 -13.73 19.46
CA SER A 163 33.04 -15.10 19.71
C SER A 163 33.63 -15.20 21.11
N TYR A 164 32.97 -15.94 22.00
CA TYR A 164 33.57 -16.52 23.20
C TYR A 164 33.77 -18.01 22.92
N ALA A 165 34.74 -18.31 22.06
CA ALA A 165 35.22 -19.68 21.84
C ALA A 165 36.59 -19.91 22.49
N ASP A 166 36.99 -19.06 23.44
CA ASP A 166 38.31 -19.14 24.06
C ASP A 166 38.23 -18.71 25.53
N GLN A 167 37.86 -19.65 26.40
CA GLN A 167 38.20 -19.70 27.83
C GLN A 167 37.48 -20.88 28.50
N GLN A 168 37.97 -22.09 28.27
CA GLN A 168 37.87 -23.19 29.23
C GLN A 168 39.01 -24.19 28.98
N THR A 169 40.24 -23.72 29.20
CA THR A 169 41.29 -24.57 29.76
C THR A 169 41.59 -23.97 31.13
N MET A 170 40.99 -24.55 32.17
CA MET A 170 41.49 -24.41 33.53
C MET A 170 42.11 -25.76 33.92
N PRO A 171 43.30 -25.76 34.54
CA PRO A 171 44.02 -26.97 34.86
C PRO A 171 43.31 -27.77 35.96
N THR A 172 43.03 -29.05 35.69
CA THR A 172 42.75 -30.03 36.74
C THR A 172 44.03 -30.44 37.44
N GLY A 173 44.10 -30.18 38.75
CA GLY A 173 44.98 -30.88 39.69
C GLY A 173 45.41 -30.00 40.89
N PRO A 174 45.69 -30.56 42.08
CA PRO A 174 45.85 -31.99 42.38
C PRO A 174 44.85 -32.55 43.40
N GLU A 175 44.76 -33.89 43.36
CA GLU A 175 44.29 -34.74 44.45
C GLU A 175 44.94 -34.36 45.79
N ILE A 176 44.15 -34.44 46.86
CA ILE A 176 44.66 -34.76 48.20
C ILE A 176 43.81 -35.91 48.72
N SER A 177 44.19 -37.12 48.33
CA SER A 177 44.00 -38.29 49.17
C SER A 177 45.19 -38.36 50.12
N SER A 178 44.96 -38.46 51.42
CA SER A 178 45.34 -39.66 52.19
C SER A 178 45.39 -39.45 53.72
N VAL A 179 44.98 -40.53 54.41
CA VAL A 179 45.31 -40.96 55.79
C VAL A 179 44.70 -40.13 56.92
N GLY A 180 43.91 -40.65 57.87
CA GLY A 180 43.74 -42.01 58.39
C GLY A 180 44.13 -42.02 59.89
N ALA A 181 43.25 -42.49 60.77
CA ALA A 181 43.58 -43.24 62.00
C ALA A 181 42.35 -43.43 62.90
N ALA A 182 42.28 -44.63 63.47
CA ALA A 182 41.29 -45.15 64.38
C ALA A 182 41.39 -44.58 65.81
N PHE A 183 40.30 -44.60 66.57
CA PHE A 183 40.29 -45.11 67.96
C PHE A 183 38.84 -45.36 68.43
N GLY A 184 38.62 -46.50 69.08
CA GLY A 184 37.31 -46.96 69.55
C GLY A 184 36.99 -46.66 71.02
N LEU A 185 35.99 -47.40 71.53
CA LEU A 185 35.39 -47.42 72.89
C LEU A 185 34.34 -46.30 73.10
N GLY A 186 33.12 -46.52 73.60
CA GLY A 186 32.40 -47.66 74.17
C GLY A 186 31.20 -47.13 74.99
N ARG A 187 30.25 -48.03 75.30
CA ARG A 187 29.17 -47.96 76.32
C ARG A 187 27.84 -47.23 76.00
N SER A 188 26.81 -48.07 75.85
CA SER A 188 25.59 -48.18 76.65
C SER A 188 25.02 -46.97 77.39
N ALA A 189 23.72 -46.75 77.19
CA ALA A 189 22.71 -46.80 78.25
C ALA A 189 21.42 -47.40 77.66
#